data_AF-A0A7C8YYS4-F1
#
_entry.id   AF-A0A7C8YYS4-F1
#
_cell.length_a   1.000
_cell.length_b   1.000
_cell.length_c   1.000
_cell.angle_alpha   90.00
_cell.angle_beta   90.00
_cell.angle_gamma   90.00
#
_symmetry.space_group_name_H-M   'P 1'
#
loop_
_entity.id
_entity.type
_entity.pdbx_description
1 polymer ?
#
loop_
_entity_poly.entity_id
_entity_poly.type
_entity_poly.pdbx_seq_one_letter_code
_entity_poly.pdbx_strand_id
1 'polypeptide(L)'
;VKDVEPSIFKAMLFYIYSDSLPDVHEIMGSNSSCSFAIMVQHLLAAADRYGLDRLKLLCESKLCDEITVETVPTTLSLAEQHRCTQLKAACLKFAAANLNGASSCSGDAF
;
A
#
# COMPACT_ATOMS: atom_id res chain seq x y z
N VAL A 1 10.02 -13.22 17.85
CA VAL A 1 10.52 -12.86 16.49
C VAL A 1 9.91 -13.80 15.47
N LYS A 2 8.64 -13.60 15.09
CA LYS A 2 7.93 -14.31 14.00
C LYS A 2 6.66 -13.50 13.65
N ASP A 3 6.85 -12.36 12.99
CA ASP A 3 5.74 -11.47 12.60
C ASP A 3 5.67 -11.25 11.09
N VAL A 4 6.43 -12.03 10.32
CA VAL A 4 6.37 -12.00 8.86
C VAL A 4 5.87 -13.34 8.41
N GLU A 5 4.72 -13.32 7.75
CA GLU A 5 4.09 -14.51 7.19
C GLU A 5 5.04 -15.16 6.17
N PRO A 6 5.16 -16.51 6.13
CA PRO A 6 6.08 -17.19 5.23
C PRO A 6 5.85 -16.81 3.76
N SER A 7 4.61 -16.50 3.38
CA SER A 7 4.25 -15.98 2.06
C SER A 7 4.95 -14.65 1.76
N ILE A 8 4.89 -13.70 2.69
CA ILE A 8 5.55 -12.40 2.56
C ILE A 8 7.07 -12.55 2.52
N PHE A 9 7.62 -13.41 3.37
CA PHE A 9 9.05 -13.68 3.36
C PHE A 9 9.53 -14.29 2.02
N LYS A 10 8.72 -15.19 1.45
CA LYS A 10 8.95 -15.74 0.11
C LYS A 10 8.90 -14.67 -0.97
N ALA A 11 7.97 -13.72 -0.87
CA ALA A 11 7.88 -12.57 -1.77
C ALA A 11 9.16 -11.72 -1.76
N MET A 12 9.66 -11.42 -0.55
CA MET A 12 10.91 -10.68 -0.38
C MET A 12 12.10 -11.39 -0.99
N LEU A 13 12.24 -12.69 -0.70
CA LEU A 13 13.31 -13.51 -1.27
C LEU A 13 13.23 -13.49 -2.79
N PHE A 14 12.06 -13.71 -3.37
CA PHE A 14 11.90 -13.68 -4.81
C PHE A 14 12.32 -12.31 -5.40
N TYR A 15 11.93 -11.20 -4.76
CA TYR A 15 12.39 -9.88 -5.19
C TYR A 15 13.91 -9.73 -5.11
N ILE A 16 14.56 -10.18 -4.03
CA ILE A 16 16.02 -10.11 -3.87
C ILE A 16 16.74 -10.92 -4.96
N TYR A 17 16.19 -12.06 -5.37
CA TYR A 17 16.80 -12.94 -6.36
C TYR A 17 16.43 -12.62 -7.81
N SER A 18 15.26 -12.03 -8.06
CA SER A 18 14.69 -11.81 -9.39
C SER A 18 14.49 -10.33 -9.75
N ASP A 19 14.76 -9.40 -8.82
CA ASP A 19 14.48 -7.95 -8.88
C ASP A 19 13.05 -7.59 -9.34
N SER A 20 12.11 -8.52 -9.16
CA SER A 20 10.72 -8.44 -9.63
C SER A 20 9.75 -8.87 -8.53
N LEU A 21 8.57 -8.23 -8.49
CA LEU A 21 7.53 -8.59 -7.54
C LEU A 21 6.75 -9.81 -8.06
N PRO A 22 6.55 -10.84 -7.23
CA PRO A 22 5.73 -11.98 -7.64
C PRO A 22 4.25 -11.62 -7.55
N ASP A 23 3.44 -12.32 -8.35
CA ASP A 23 1.99 -12.10 -8.38
C ASP A 23 1.32 -12.64 -7.10
N VAL A 24 0.31 -11.95 -6.59
CA VAL A 24 -0.37 -12.31 -5.33
C VAL A 24 -0.92 -13.73 -5.37
N HIS A 25 -1.40 -14.14 -6.54
CA HIS A 25 -1.87 -15.51 -6.77
C HIS A 25 -0.76 -16.56 -6.66
N GLU A 26 0.49 -16.23 -7.03
CA GLU A 26 1.63 -17.15 -6.93
C GLU A 26 2.17 -17.29 -5.50
N ILE A 27 2.05 -16.24 -4.69
CA ILE A 27 2.63 -16.21 -3.34
C ILE A 27 1.66 -16.73 -2.28
N MET A 28 0.41 -16.28 -2.34
CA MET A 28 -0.59 -16.59 -1.31
C MET A 28 -1.30 -17.92 -1.54
N GLY A 29 -1.18 -18.47 -2.77
CA GLY A 29 -1.97 -19.59 -3.24
C GLY A 29 -3.44 -19.21 -3.40
N SER A 30 -4.16 -19.92 -4.28
CA SER A 30 -5.58 -19.66 -4.60
C SER A 30 -6.56 -19.74 -3.42
N ASN A 31 -6.11 -20.01 -2.19
CA ASN A 31 -6.93 -20.16 -0.99
C ASN A 31 -7.01 -18.90 -0.12
N SER A 32 -6.30 -17.82 -0.46
CA SER A 32 -6.35 -16.58 0.32
C SER A 32 -7.26 -15.56 -0.36
N SER A 33 -8.35 -15.16 0.32
CA SER A 33 -9.21 -14.05 -0.10
C SER A 33 -8.59 -12.66 0.13
N CYS A 34 -7.29 -12.59 0.43
CA CYS A 34 -6.60 -11.30 0.60
C CYS A 34 -6.44 -10.62 -0.76
N SER A 35 -6.90 -9.37 -0.84
CA SER A 35 -6.70 -8.52 -2.00
C SER A 35 -5.23 -8.17 -2.20
N PHE A 36 -4.87 -7.80 -3.44
CA PHE A 36 -3.52 -7.40 -3.78
C PHE A 36 -2.99 -6.28 -2.86
N ALA A 37 -3.84 -5.31 -2.53
CA ALA A 37 -3.53 -4.24 -1.60
C ALA A 37 -3.07 -4.75 -0.22
N ILE A 38 -3.75 -5.74 0.37
CA ILE A 38 -3.38 -6.29 1.68
C ILE A 38 -2.02 -6.99 1.62
N MET A 39 -1.77 -7.73 0.55
CA MET A 39 -0.49 -8.42 0.34
C MET A 39 0.67 -7.41 0.23
N VAL A 40 0.48 -6.33 -0.55
CA VAL A 40 1.47 -5.24 -0.67
C VAL A 40 1.66 -4.48 0.64
N GLN A 41 0.61 -4.29 1.44
CA GLN A 41 0.70 -3.69 2.78
C GLN A 41 1.58 -4.53 3.71
N HIS A 42 1.38 -5.84 3.75
CA HIS A 42 2.23 -6.74 4.54
C HIS A 42 3.66 -6.79 4.00
N LEU A 43 3.84 -6.74 2.68
CA LEU A 43 5.16 -6.71 2.05
C LEU A 43 5.92 -5.42 2.37
N LEU A 44 5.23 -4.27 2.34
CA LEU A 44 5.77 -2.97 2.77
C LEU A 44 6.22 -3.02 4.23
N ALA A 45 5.38 -3.57 5.11
CA ALA A 45 5.68 -3.70 6.53
C ALA A 45 6.91 -4.56 6.80
N ALA A 46 7.05 -5.65 6.04
CA ALA A 46 8.26 -6.45 6.09
C ALA A 46 9.44 -5.67 5.49
N ALA A 47 9.29 -4.99 4.34
CA ALA A 47 10.38 -4.30 3.66
C ALA A 47 10.99 -3.21 4.54
N ASP A 48 10.14 -2.47 5.24
CA ASP A 48 10.52 -1.48 6.25
C ASP A 48 11.30 -2.10 7.42
N ARG A 49 10.88 -3.28 7.90
CA ARG A 49 11.58 -4.01 8.97
C ARG A 49 12.94 -4.57 8.55
N TYR A 50 13.06 -5.03 7.31
CA TYR A 50 14.31 -5.59 6.77
C TYR A 50 15.22 -4.53 6.12
N GLY A 51 14.78 -3.27 6.04
CA GLY A 51 15.57 -2.18 5.43
C GLY A 51 15.72 -2.31 3.91
N LEU A 52 14.71 -2.84 3.22
CA LEU A 52 14.71 -2.99 1.76
C LEU A 52 14.07 -1.77 1.10
N ASP A 53 14.82 -0.65 1.01
CA ASP A 53 14.30 0.63 0.50
C ASP A 53 13.73 0.53 -0.93
N ARG A 54 14.36 -0.25 -1.82
CA ARG A 54 13.85 -0.46 -3.19
C ARG A 54 12.49 -1.15 -3.21
N LEU A 55 12.34 -2.21 -2.41
CA LEU A 55 11.09 -2.95 -2.30
C LEU A 55 10.00 -2.07 -1.67
N LYS A 56 10.38 -1.27 -0.67
CA LYS A 56 9.49 -0.30 -0.03
C LYS A 56 8.92 0.70 -1.04
N LEU A 57 9.78 1.34 -1.84
CA LEU A 57 9.37 2.28 -2.89
C LEU A 57 8.45 1.64 -3.93
N LEU A 58 8.73 0.40 -4.31
CA LEU A 58 7.92 -0.33 -5.28
C LEU A 58 6.53 -0.65 -4.71
N CYS A 59 6.45 -1.10 -3.46
CA CYS A 59 5.18 -1.28 -2.76
C CYS A 59 4.41 0.04 -2.65
N GLU A 60 5.09 1.15 -2.36
CA GLU A 60 4.48 2.48 -2.30
C GLU A 60 3.81 2.86 -3.64
N SER A 61 4.51 2.62 -4.77
CA SER A 61 3.96 2.88 -6.10
C SER A 61 2.74 2.01 -6.40
N LYS A 62 2.78 0.72 -6.04
CA LYS A 62 1.69 -0.22 -6.31
C LYS A 62 0.44 0.08 -5.48
N LEU A 63 0.62 0.44 -4.21
CA LEU A 63 -0.49 0.91 -3.38
C LEU A 63 -1.05 2.25 -3.87
N CYS A 64 -0.22 3.11 -4.48
CA CYS A 64 -0.68 4.35 -5.07
C CYS A 64 -1.59 4.13 -6.29
N ASP A 65 -1.32 3.11 -7.11
CA ASP A 65 -2.15 2.75 -8.26
C ASP A 65 -3.48 2.11 -7.82
N GLU A 66 -3.48 1.38 -6.70
CA GLU A 66 -4.64 0.68 -6.14
C GLU A 66 -5.43 1.52 -5.11
N ILE A 67 -5.06 2.79 -4.91
CA ILE A 67 -5.76 3.70 -4.00
C ILE A 67 -7.17 3.99 -4.53
N THR A 68 -8.18 3.71 -3.71
CA THR A 68 -9.58 4.03 -3.95
C THR A 68 -10.13 4.80 -2.76
N VAL A 69 -11.25 5.52 -2.93
CA VAL A 69 -11.84 6.37 -1.87
C VAL A 69 -12.07 5.58 -0.56
N GLU A 70 -12.40 4.29 -0.66
CA GLU A 70 -12.61 3.40 0.48
C GLU A 70 -11.30 2.87 1.11
N THR A 71 -10.24 2.72 0.32
CA THR A 71 -8.93 2.18 0.78
C THR A 71 -7.92 3.28 1.15
N VAL A 72 -8.17 4.54 0.79
CA VAL A 72 -7.37 5.70 1.21
C VAL A 72 -7.14 5.75 2.72
N PRO A 73 -8.16 5.65 3.61
CA PRO A 73 -7.92 5.77 5.04
C PRO A 73 -7.06 4.65 5.62
N THR A 74 -7.26 3.40 5.16
CA THR A 74 -6.47 2.25 5.62
C THR A 74 -5.03 2.32 5.11
N THR A 75 -4.85 2.68 3.85
CA THR A 75 -3.54 2.83 3.19
C THR A 75 -2.75 4.00 3.78
N LEU A 76 -3.42 5.12 4.11
CA LEU A 76 -2.82 6.28 4.77
C LEU A 76 -2.35 5.94 6.19
N SER A 77 -3.17 5.25 6.98
CA SER A 77 -2.79 4.82 8.34
C SER A 77 -1.55 3.91 8.30
N LEU A 78 -1.49 3.02 7.32
CA LEU A 78 -0.35 2.13 7.12
C LEU A 78 0.91 2.89 6.67
N ALA A 79 0.76 3.91 5.83
CA ALA A 79 1.84 4.83 5.44
C ALA A 79 2.48 5.50 6.64
N GLU A 80 1.64 5.98 7.57
CA GLU A 80 2.08 6.67 8.78
C GLU A 80 2.82 5.72 9.72
N GLN A 81 2.32 4.49 9.86
CA GLN A 81 2.94 3.46 10.68
C GLN A 81 4.35 3.09 10.18
N HIS A 82 4.55 2.99 8.87
CA HIS A 82 5.83 2.63 8.24
C HIS A 82 6.65 3.83 7.76
N ARG A 83 6.28 5.05 8.17
CA ARG A 83 6.94 6.31 7.78
C ARG A 83 7.18 6.44 6.27
N CYS A 84 6.22 5.96 5.47
CA CYS A 84 6.26 6.02 4.01
C CYS A 84 5.77 7.39 3.54
N THR A 85 6.71 8.32 3.34
CA THR A 85 6.38 9.72 3.04
C THR A 85 5.76 9.92 1.66
N GLN A 86 6.13 9.10 0.65
CA GLN A 86 5.58 9.27 -0.70
C GLN A 86 4.14 8.77 -0.78
N LEU A 87 3.87 7.57 -0.25
CA LEU A 87 2.53 7.01 -0.20
C LEU A 87 1.58 7.85 0.66
N LYS A 88 2.06 8.40 1.78
CA LYS A 88 1.27 9.38 2.57
C LYS A 88 0.90 10.61 1.74
N ALA A 89 1.86 11.20 1.02
CA ALA A 89 1.59 12.37 0.19
C ALA A 89 0.60 12.05 -0.95
N ALA A 90 0.70 10.86 -1.55
CA ALA A 90 -0.23 10.40 -2.57
C ALA A 90 -1.66 10.22 -2.02
N CYS A 91 -1.82 9.54 -0.88
CA CYS A 91 -3.11 9.41 -0.20
C CYS A 91 -3.74 10.77 0.10
N LEU A 92 -2.96 11.72 0.65
CA LEU A 92 -3.46 13.05 0.99
C LEU A 92 -3.89 13.84 -0.25
N LYS A 93 -3.13 13.76 -1.35
CA LYS A 93 -3.52 14.37 -2.64
C LYS A 93 -4.81 13.78 -3.18
N PHE A 94 -4.96 12.46 -3.12
CA PHE A 94 -6.16 11.77 -3.58
C PHE A 94 -7.38 12.15 -2.73
N ALA A 95 -7.23 12.19 -1.40
CA ALA A 95 -8.26 12.63 -0.47
C ALA A 95 -8.66 14.09 -0.72
N ALA A 96 -7.69 14.99 -0.92
CA ALA A 96 -7.94 16.40 -1.20
C ALA A 96 -8.66 16.61 -2.54
N ALA A 97 -8.29 15.86 -3.60
CA ALA A 97 -8.97 15.90 -4.89
C ALA A 97 -10.44 15.45 -4.77
N ASN A 98 -10.71 14.44 -3.95
CA ASN A 98 -12.06 13.92 -3.74
C ASN A 98 -12.91 14.85 -2.84
N LEU A 99 -12.30 15.50 -1.85
CA LEU A 99 -12.96 16.49 -0.98
C LEU A 99 -13.31 17.79 -1.71
N ASN A 100 -12.47 18.23 -2.65
CA ASN A 100 -12.75 19.44 -3.45
C ASN A 100 -14.00 19.31 -4.34
N GLY A 101 -14.46 18.09 -4.63
CA GLY A 101 -15.72 17.84 -5.32
C GLY A 101 -16.99 18.09 -4.50
N ALA A 102 -16.88 18.18 -3.16
CA ALA A 102 -18.02 18.35 -2.26
C ALA A 102 -18.23 19.79 -1.74
N SER A 103 -17.33 20.73 -2.06
CA SER A 103 -17.34 22.08 -1.45
C SER A 103 -17.98 23.18 -2.32
N SER A 104 -18.68 22.86 -3.41
CA SER A 104 -19.30 23.88 -4.28
C SER A 104 -20.82 24.05 -4.13
N CYS A 105 -21.48 23.43 -3.14
CA CYS A 105 -22.93 23.57 -2.92
C CYS A 105 -23.29 23.94 -1.48
N SER A 106 -22.91 25.15 -1.05
CA SER A 106 -23.67 25.92 -0.05
C SER A 106 -23.10 27.34 0.03
N GLY A 107 -23.61 28.24 -0.80
CA GLY A 107 -23.04 29.58 -0.91
C GLY A 107 -23.94 30.64 -1.54
N ASP A 108 -25.27 30.52 -1.47
CA ASP A 108 -26.19 31.61 -1.77
C ASP A 108 -27.34 31.63 -0.76
N ALA A 109 -27.07 32.24 0.39
CA ALA A 109 -28.09 32.89 1.19
C ALA A 109 -27.90 34.40 1.01
N PHE A 110 -28.67 35.01 0.12
CA PHE A 110 -29.30 36.34 0.27
C PHE A 110 -30.29 36.61 -0.87
#